data_AF-A0A538C5P7-F1
#
_entry.id   AF-A0A538C5P7-F1
#
_cell.length_a   1.000
_cell.length_b   1.000
_cell.length_c   1.000
_cell.angle_alpha   90.00
_cell.angle_beta   90.00
_cell.angle_gamma   90.00
#
_symmetry.space_group_name_H-M   'P 1'
#
loop_
_entity.id
_entity.type
_entity.pdbx_description
1 polymer ?
#
loop_
_entity_poly.entity_id
_entity_poly.type
_entity_poly.pdbx_seq_one_letter_code
_entity_poly.pdbx_strand_id
1 'polypeptide(L)'
;MPAAQARRGLTDGAPSERNGPAARTVFEWILNGQFLLQRAEIPDVPTAPDVHAIIGVDRDGPGYLQHYFDSRGVARVYAMTLDGDVWRLVRSVEDFSPLNFWQRFTGTFSEDGGVIRGAWETSPDGSSWEHDFDLTYTRLA
;
A
#
# COMPACT_ATOMS: atom_id res chain seq x y z
N MET A 1 49.37 -5.46 10.48
CA MET A 1 48.90 -6.48 9.51
C MET A 1 47.85 -5.83 8.61
N PRO A 2 47.94 -5.95 7.28
CA PRO A 2 47.31 -5.04 6.32
C PRO A 2 45.85 -5.36 5.99
N ALA A 3 45.23 -4.42 5.28
CA ALA A 3 43.86 -4.36 4.82
C ALA A 3 43.41 -5.56 3.97
N ALA A 4 42.13 -5.92 4.10
CA ALA A 4 41.37 -6.62 3.07
C ALA A 4 40.20 -5.72 2.65
N GLN A 5 40.38 -5.04 1.52
CA GLN A 5 39.28 -4.51 0.72
C GLN A 5 38.49 -5.69 0.15
N ALA A 6 37.21 -5.78 0.45
CA ALA A 6 36.27 -6.54 -0.38
C ALA A 6 35.56 -5.55 -1.30
N ARG A 7 35.91 -5.60 -2.59
CA ARG A 7 35.23 -4.86 -3.67
C ARG A 7 34.06 -5.69 -4.21
N ARG A 8 32.93 -4.99 -4.35
CA ARG A 8 31.86 -5.09 -5.35
C ARG A 8 31.06 -6.39 -5.48
N GLY A 9 29.75 -6.19 -5.29
CA GLY A 9 28.67 -6.90 -5.96
C GLY A 9 27.38 -6.08 -5.87
N LEU A 10 27.41 -4.78 -6.18
CA LEU A 10 26.17 -4.03 -6.43
C LEU A 10 25.73 -4.44 -7.83
N THR A 11 24.85 -5.43 -7.91
CA THR A 11 24.05 -5.62 -9.12
C THR A 11 23.07 -4.45 -9.15
N ASP A 12 23.32 -3.49 -10.04
CA ASP A 12 22.27 -2.60 -10.54
C ASP A 12 21.18 -3.51 -11.12
N GLY A 13 20.20 -3.87 -10.29
CA GLY A 13 18.94 -4.39 -10.79
C GLY A 13 18.37 -3.28 -11.63
N ALA A 14 18.40 -3.43 -12.96
CA ALA A 14 17.74 -2.53 -13.87
C ALA A 14 16.31 -2.30 -13.34
N PRO A 15 15.84 -1.04 -13.22
CA PRO A 15 14.47 -0.80 -12.81
C PRO A 15 13.57 -1.61 -13.74
N SER A 16 12.82 -2.55 -13.18
CA SER A 16 11.79 -3.28 -13.90
C SER A 16 10.96 -2.25 -14.67
N GLU A 17 10.75 -2.48 -15.97
CA GLU A 17 9.98 -1.58 -16.82
C GLU A 17 8.73 -1.12 -16.08
N ARG A 18 8.57 0.21 -15.92
CA ARG A 18 7.37 0.80 -15.33
C ARG A 18 6.21 0.53 -16.28
N ASN A 19 5.54 -0.59 -16.06
CA ASN A 19 4.31 -0.94 -16.76
C ASN A 19 3.14 -0.28 -16.03
N GLY A 20 2.90 0.98 -16.36
CA GLY A 20 1.79 1.76 -15.81
C GLY A 20 2.10 3.25 -15.69
N PRO A 21 1.06 4.07 -15.50
CA PRO A 21 1.20 5.49 -15.26
C PRO A 21 2.01 5.76 -13.99
N ALA A 22 2.81 6.83 -13.99
CA ALA A 22 3.63 7.17 -12.84
C ALA A 22 2.77 7.74 -11.71
N ALA A 23 2.99 7.22 -10.50
CA ALA A 23 2.45 7.77 -9.27
C ALA A 23 3.58 7.94 -8.25
N ARG A 24 3.45 8.92 -7.36
CA ARG A 24 4.37 9.10 -6.24
C ARG A 24 3.64 8.80 -4.95
N THR A 25 4.11 7.80 -4.20
CA THR A 25 3.61 7.51 -2.85
C THR A 25 4.70 7.79 -1.81
N VAL A 26 4.33 8.47 -0.72
CA VAL A 26 5.18 8.74 0.44
C VAL A 26 4.54 8.14 1.68
N PHE A 27 5.34 7.43 2.47
CA PHE A 27 4.98 6.97 3.81
C PHE A 27 5.82 7.73 4.83
N GLU A 28 5.17 8.34 5.82
CA GLU A 28 5.83 9.22 6.79
C GLU A 28 5.28 8.98 8.20
N TRP A 29 6.17 8.82 9.18
CA TRP A 29 5.77 8.79 10.58
C TRP A 29 5.33 10.18 11.04
N ILE A 30 4.12 10.30 11.56
CA ILE A 30 3.56 11.55 12.06
C ILE A 30 3.21 11.45 13.54
N LEU A 31 2.91 12.59 14.17
CA LEU A 31 2.48 12.67 15.58
C LEU A 31 3.42 11.90 16.51
N ASN A 32 4.72 12.16 16.39
CA ASN A 32 5.79 11.50 17.15
C ASN A 32 5.83 9.96 17.00
N GLY A 33 5.59 9.47 15.77
CA GLY A 33 5.67 8.04 15.45
C GLY A 33 4.46 7.21 15.88
N GLN A 34 3.36 7.86 16.25
CA GLN A 34 2.14 7.16 16.64
C GLN A 34 1.31 6.69 15.45
N PHE A 35 1.46 7.34 14.29
CA PHE A 35 0.73 7.00 13.07
C PHE A 35 1.64 7.09 11.86
N LEU A 36 1.33 6.31 10.83
CA LEU A 36 1.95 6.38 9.51
C LEU A 36 1.00 7.08 8.54
N LEU A 37 1.45 8.16 7.93
CA LEU A 37 0.74 8.87 6.87
C LEU A 37 1.21 8.36 5.51
N GLN A 38 0.29 7.81 4.73
CA GLN A 38 0.46 7.50 3.32
C GLN A 38 -0.13 8.63 2.47
N ARG A 39 0.64 9.17 1.54
CA ARG A 39 0.17 10.13 0.53
C ARG A 39 0.50 9.63 -0.86
N ALA A 40 -0.47 9.55 -1.76
CA ALA A 40 -0.25 9.18 -3.14
C ALA A 40 -0.76 10.27 -4.09
N GLU A 41 0.06 10.66 -5.06
CA GLU A 41 -0.25 11.60 -6.13
C GLU A 41 -0.18 10.88 -7.49
N ILE A 42 -1.22 11.01 -8.32
CA ILE A 42 -1.38 10.26 -9.58
C ILE A 42 -1.71 11.22 -10.74
N PRO A 43 -0.77 12.07 -11.18
CA PRO A 43 -1.06 13.19 -12.08
C PRO A 43 -1.51 12.77 -13.49
N ASP A 44 -1.02 11.63 -13.97
CA ASP A 44 -1.19 11.21 -15.37
C ASP A 44 -2.43 10.32 -15.60
N VAL A 45 -3.25 10.08 -14.57
CA VAL A 45 -4.46 9.26 -14.67
C VAL A 45 -5.66 10.02 -14.12
N PRO A 46 -6.42 10.74 -14.97
CA PRO A 46 -7.52 11.59 -14.51
C PRO A 46 -8.60 10.89 -13.68
N THR A 47 -8.76 9.58 -13.84
CA THR A 47 -9.75 8.77 -13.12
C THR A 47 -9.22 8.19 -11.81
N ALA A 48 -7.90 8.15 -11.62
CA ALA A 48 -7.30 7.67 -10.38
C ALA A 48 -7.23 8.82 -9.38
N PRO A 49 -7.72 8.63 -8.14
CA PRO A 49 -7.72 9.71 -7.18
C PRO A 49 -6.37 9.82 -6.47
N ASP A 50 -6.00 11.03 -6.08
CA ASP A 50 -4.94 11.21 -5.08
C ASP A 50 -5.45 10.68 -3.74
N VAL A 51 -4.55 10.13 -2.92
CA VAL A 51 -4.87 9.43 -1.69
C VAL A 51 -4.15 10.05 -0.50
N HIS A 52 -4.86 10.21 0.60
CA HIS A 52 -4.30 10.39 1.93
C HIS A 52 -4.83 9.28 2.84
N ALA A 53 -3.94 8.56 3.51
CA ALA A 53 -4.33 7.54 4.47
C ALA A 53 -3.53 7.64 5.77
N ILE A 54 -4.21 7.53 6.90
CA ILE A 54 -3.60 7.48 8.23
C ILE A 54 -3.73 6.07 8.77
N ILE A 55 -2.59 5.43 9.02
CA ILE A 55 -2.48 4.08 9.53
C ILE A 55 -2.08 4.14 11.00
N GLY A 56 -2.82 3.42 11.85
CA GLY A 56 -2.53 3.31 13.28
C GLY A 56 -2.91 1.94 13.80
N VAL A 57 -2.45 1.61 15.02
CA VAL A 57 -2.81 0.36 15.70
C VAL A 57 -4.31 0.30 15.92
N ASP A 58 -4.92 -0.82 15.56
CA ASP A 58 -6.28 -1.14 15.95
C ASP A 58 -6.28 -1.48 17.44
N ARG A 59 -7.00 -0.71 18.27
CA ARG A 59 -7.03 -0.94 19.71
C ARG A 59 -7.99 -2.06 20.12
N ASP A 60 -8.92 -2.40 19.24
CA ASP A 60 -9.94 -3.41 19.48
C ASP A 60 -9.62 -4.73 18.74
N GLY A 61 -8.54 -4.75 17.95
CA GLY A 61 -8.10 -5.88 17.15
C GLY A 61 -6.59 -6.13 17.19
N PRO A 62 -6.11 -7.22 16.60
CA PRO A 62 -4.69 -7.60 16.64
C PRO A 62 -3.82 -6.88 15.60
N GLY A 63 -4.37 -5.94 14.83
CA GLY A 63 -3.74 -5.37 13.65
C GLY A 63 -3.70 -3.85 13.65
N TYR A 64 -3.91 -3.29 12.47
CA TYR A 64 -3.93 -1.86 12.22
C TYR A 64 -5.24 -1.47 11.55
N LEU A 65 -5.55 -0.18 11.58
CA LEU A 65 -6.59 0.43 10.76
C LEU A 65 -5.95 1.43 9.80
N GLN A 66 -6.35 1.39 8.54
CA GLN A 66 -6.03 2.41 7.56
C GLN A 66 -7.26 3.28 7.29
N HIS A 67 -7.23 4.52 7.76
CA HIS A 67 -8.24 5.54 7.47
C HIS A 67 -7.88 6.21 6.16
N TYR A 68 -8.62 5.88 5.10
CA TYR A 68 -8.37 6.29 3.73
C TYR A 68 -9.29 7.45 3.33
N PHE A 69 -8.71 8.43 2.63
CA PHE A 69 -9.38 9.57 2.03
C PHE A 69 -8.84 9.78 0.62
N ASP A 70 -9.69 10.21 -0.31
CA ASP A 70 -9.27 10.46 -1.68
C ASP A 70 -9.81 11.77 -2.29
N SER A 71 -9.24 12.19 -3.42
CA SER A 71 -9.61 13.44 -4.10
C SER A 71 -11.04 13.48 -4.66
N ARG A 72 -11.78 12.36 -4.62
CA ARG A 72 -13.21 12.27 -4.99
C ARG A 72 -14.12 12.52 -3.80
N GLY A 73 -13.56 12.72 -2.60
CA GLY A 73 -14.30 12.86 -1.35
C GLY A 73 -14.73 11.53 -0.74
N VAL A 74 -14.15 10.41 -1.18
CA VAL A 74 -14.42 9.09 -0.58
C VAL A 74 -13.62 8.93 0.69
N ALA A 75 -14.28 8.47 1.75
CA ALA A 75 -13.65 8.06 3.00
C ALA A 75 -13.94 6.58 3.28
N ARG A 76 -12.92 5.82 3.68
CA ARG A 76 -13.02 4.39 4.01
C ARG A 76 -12.14 4.03 5.20
N VAL A 77 -12.50 2.98 5.91
CA VAL A 77 -11.64 2.33 6.89
C VAL A 77 -11.36 0.92 6.42
N TYR A 78 -10.08 0.58 6.31
CA TYR A 78 -9.65 -0.79 6.05
C TYR A 78 -9.07 -1.39 7.33
N ALA A 79 -9.50 -2.60 7.67
CA ALA A 79 -8.76 -3.47 8.57
C ALA A 79 -7.45 -3.86 7.88
N MET A 80 -6.34 -3.75 8.59
CA MET A 80 -5.01 -3.93 8.03
C MET A 80 -4.18 -4.91 8.86
N THR A 81 -3.49 -5.81 8.16
CA THR A 81 -2.45 -6.66 8.76
C THR A 81 -1.15 -6.48 7.99
N LEU A 82 -0.04 -6.52 8.71
CA LEU A 82 1.29 -6.68 8.14
C LEU A 82 1.92 -7.89 8.83
N ASP A 83 2.01 -9.00 8.10
CA ASP A 83 2.53 -10.27 8.61
C ASP A 83 3.69 -10.72 7.71
N GLY A 84 4.90 -10.75 8.28
CA GLY A 84 6.13 -10.95 7.52
C GLY A 84 6.29 -9.94 6.39
N ASP A 85 6.31 -10.43 5.16
CA ASP A 85 6.42 -9.69 3.91
C ASP A 85 5.08 -9.44 3.23
N VAL A 86 3.95 -9.68 3.90
CA VAL A 86 2.61 -9.52 3.32
C VAL A 86 1.79 -8.45 4.04
N TRP A 87 1.49 -7.38 3.32
CA TRP A 87 0.54 -6.33 3.70
C TRP A 87 -0.84 -6.66 3.15
N ARG A 88 -1.85 -6.71 4.02
CA ARG A 88 -3.25 -6.86 3.62
C ARG A 88 -4.09 -5.71 4.11
N LEU A 89 -5.04 -5.29 3.27
CA LEU A 89 -6.15 -4.41 3.63
C LEU A 89 -7.45 -5.13 3.32
N VAL A 90 -8.47 -5.00 4.17
CA VAL A 90 -9.81 -5.52 3.92
C VAL A 90 -10.85 -4.49 4.36
N ARG A 91 -11.84 -4.24 3.52
CA ARG A 91 -13.08 -3.54 3.87
C ARG A 91 -14.24 -4.51 3.67
N SER A 92 -14.81 -4.96 4.78
CA SER A 92 -15.87 -5.97 4.85
C SER A 92 -17.04 -5.56 5.74
N VAL A 93 -16.98 -4.36 6.31
CA VAL A 93 -18.00 -3.79 7.20
C VAL A 93 -18.27 -2.34 6.78
N GLU A 94 -19.45 -1.83 7.10
CA GLU A 94 -19.77 -0.41 6.90
C GLU A 94 -18.88 0.47 7.78
N ASP A 95 -18.58 1.68 7.29
CA ASP A 95 -17.73 2.66 7.97
C ASP A 95 -18.36 4.06 7.89
N PHE A 96 -17.62 5.06 7.39
CA PHE A 96 -18.17 6.37 7.06
C PHE A 96 -19.17 6.33 5.89
N SER A 97 -19.21 5.22 5.14
CA SER A 97 -20.13 4.98 4.03
C SER A 97 -20.73 3.58 4.07
N PRO A 98 -21.92 3.36 3.46
CA PRO A 98 -22.49 2.03 3.32
C PRO A 98 -21.52 1.04 2.64
N LEU A 99 -21.66 -0.24 2.98
CA LEU A 99 -20.86 -1.31 2.36
C LEU A 99 -21.55 -1.77 1.07
N ASN A 100 -21.38 -1.00 -0.01
CA ASN A 100 -21.93 -1.37 -1.32
C ASN A 100 -21.23 -2.60 -1.93
N PHE A 101 -19.96 -2.81 -1.58
CA PHE A 101 -19.13 -3.95 -1.99
C PHE A 101 -17.93 -4.06 -1.05
N TRP A 102 -17.35 -5.26 -1.02
CA TRP A 102 -16.16 -5.60 -0.26
C TRP A 102 -14.93 -5.30 -1.09
N GLN A 103 -13.85 -4.93 -0.42
CA GLN A 103 -12.55 -4.68 -1.06
C GLN A 103 -11.45 -5.34 -0.27
N ARG A 104 -10.43 -5.82 -0.99
CA ARG A 104 -9.19 -6.21 -0.35
C ARG A 104 -7.99 -5.84 -1.21
N PHE A 105 -6.87 -5.65 -0.53
CA PHE A 105 -5.57 -5.49 -1.12
C PHE A 105 -4.64 -6.53 -0.52
N THR A 106 -3.79 -7.13 -1.36
CA THR A 106 -2.64 -7.91 -0.91
C THR A 106 -1.39 -7.37 -1.59
N GLY A 107 -0.43 -6.91 -0.79
CA GLY A 107 0.89 -6.46 -1.22
C GLY A 107 1.99 -7.33 -0.65
N THR A 108 2.86 -7.87 -1.49
CA THR A 108 4.04 -8.65 -1.07
C THR A 108 5.32 -7.85 -1.28
N PHE A 109 6.10 -7.70 -0.22
CA PHE A 109 7.41 -7.06 -0.26
C PHE A 109 8.45 -8.00 -0.88
N SER A 110 9.32 -7.47 -1.73
CA SER A 110 10.53 -8.20 -2.15
C SER A 110 11.50 -8.35 -0.98
N GLU A 111 12.35 -9.38 -1.03
CA GLU A 111 13.35 -9.65 0.02
C GLU A 111 14.29 -8.46 0.29
N ASP A 112 14.60 -7.66 -0.74
CA ASP A 112 15.43 -6.46 -0.63
C ASP A 112 14.67 -5.22 -0.12
N GLY A 113 13.36 -5.31 0.07
CA GLY A 113 12.47 -4.21 0.46
C GLY A 113 12.36 -3.09 -0.57
N GLY A 114 12.83 -3.32 -1.80
CA GLY A 114 12.82 -2.34 -2.88
C GLY A 114 11.50 -2.29 -3.64
N VAL A 115 10.70 -3.35 -3.59
CA VAL A 115 9.46 -3.48 -4.37
C VAL A 115 8.33 -4.03 -3.50
N ILE A 116 7.12 -3.51 -3.70
CA ILE A 116 5.89 -4.14 -3.20
C ILE A 116 5.03 -4.45 -4.42
N ARG A 117 4.67 -5.72 -4.61
CA ARG A 117 3.72 -6.15 -5.65
C ARG A 117 2.36 -6.31 -5.03
N GLY A 118 1.44 -5.44 -5.43
CA GLY A 118 0.10 -5.35 -4.91
C GLY A 118 -0.96 -5.72 -5.93
N ALA A 119 -2.06 -6.28 -5.45
CA ALA A 119 -3.29 -6.46 -6.22
C ALA A 119 -4.50 -6.03 -5.38
N TRP A 120 -5.38 -5.25 -6.00
CA TRP A 120 -6.70 -4.94 -5.47
C TRP A 120 -7.74 -5.87 -6.06
N GLU A 121 -8.66 -6.28 -5.21
CA GLU A 121 -9.81 -7.11 -5.59
C GLU A 121 -11.08 -6.55 -4.94
N THR A 122 -12.21 -6.75 -5.62
CA THR A 122 -13.53 -6.38 -5.11
C THR A 122 -14.44 -7.60 -5.06
N SER A 123 -15.48 -7.53 -4.24
CA SER A 123 -16.50 -8.57 -4.18
C SER A 123 -17.86 -7.96 -3.87
N PRO A 124 -18.94 -8.35 -4.58
CA PRO A 124 -20.28 -7.89 -4.24
C PRO A 124 -20.79 -8.46 -2.91
N ASP A 125 -20.28 -9.62 -2.49
CA ASP A 125 -20.82 -10.39 -1.36
C ASP A 125 -19.77 -10.89 -0.35
N GLY A 126 -18.49 -10.63 -0.59
CA GLY A 126 -17.37 -11.09 0.24
C GLY A 126 -16.91 -12.53 -0.05
N SER A 127 -17.57 -13.25 -0.96
CA SER A 127 -17.28 -14.64 -1.30
C SER A 127 -16.68 -14.80 -2.70
N SER A 128 -17.20 -14.07 -3.69
CA SER A 128 -16.73 -14.09 -5.07
C SER A 128 -15.86 -12.88 -5.32
N TRP A 129 -14.55 -13.08 -5.49
CA TRP A 129 -13.57 -12.01 -5.62
C TRP A 129 -13.14 -11.83 -7.07
N GLU A 130 -13.19 -10.59 -7.53
CA GLU A 130 -12.78 -10.17 -8.87
C GLU A 130 -11.57 -9.24 -8.75
N HIS A 131 -10.58 -9.46 -9.61
CA HIS A 131 -9.42 -8.58 -9.71
C HIS A 131 -9.85 -7.21 -10.25
N ASP A 132 -9.43 -6.14 -9.58
CA ASP A 132 -9.70 -4.76 -9.97
C ASP A 132 -8.50 -4.19 -10.74
N PHE A 133 -7.34 -4.07 -10.07
CA PHE A 133 -6.09 -3.64 -10.69
C PHE A 133 -4.85 -4.06 -9.89
N ASP A 134 -3.72 -4.16 -10.58
CA ASP A 134 -2.39 -4.32 -10.00
C ASP A 134 -1.80 -2.97 -9.58
N LEU A 135 -0.99 -2.98 -8.52
CA LEU A 135 -0.27 -1.82 -8.01
C LEU A 135 1.14 -2.22 -7.61
N THR A 136 2.15 -1.68 -8.28
CA THR A 136 3.55 -1.91 -7.93
C THR A 136 4.15 -0.66 -7.31
N TYR A 137 4.64 -0.78 -6.07
CA TYR A 137 5.47 0.25 -5.47
C TYR A 137 6.94 -0.08 -5.68
N THR A 138 7.72 0.89 -6.16
CA THR A 138 9.17 0.82 -6.19
C THR A 138 9.74 1.88 -5.28
N ARG A 139 10.58 1.48 -4.33
CA ARG A 139 11.26 2.39 -3.42
C ARG A 139 12.19 3.29 -4.23
N LEU A 140 12.05 4.60 -4.06
CA LEU A 140 12.98 5.57 -4.62
C LEU A 140 14.22 5.65 -3.72
N ALA A 141 15.39 5.78 -4.35
CA ALA A 141 16.67 5.98 -3.69
C ALA A 141 16.79 7.38 -3.07
#